data_AF-A0A428WJ66-F1
#
_entry.id   AF-A0A428WJ66-F1
#
_cell.length_a   1.000
_cell.length_b   1.000
_cell.length_c   1.000
_cell.angle_alpha   90.00
_cell.angle_beta   90.00
_cell.angle_gamma   90.00
#
_symmetry.space_group_name_H-M   'P 1'
#
loop_
_entity.id
_entity.type
_entity.pdbx_description
1 polymer ?
#
loop_
_entity_poly.entity_id
_entity_poly.type
_entity_poly.pdbx_seq_one_letter_code
_entity_poly.pdbx_strand_id
1 'polypeptide(L)'
;MKYLHDFPGSFPNLSAARAYCDGFFAEYNHVHRHSGIGWHTPASVHFATTGPIDAARQQTLDTARAAHPERFARRPRPPQIPGHSWINQPTAELQKT
;
A
#
# COMPACT_ATOMS: atom_id res chain seq x y z
N MET A 1 -7.02 -7.88 -8.05
CA MET A 1 -8.04 -8.62 -8.81
C MET A 1 -7.92 -10.12 -8.60
N LYS A 2 -6.94 -10.83 -9.20
CA LYS A 2 -6.82 -12.31 -9.16
C LYS A 2 -6.89 -12.98 -7.77
N TYR A 3 -6.59 -12.26 -6.70
CA TYR A 3 -6.53 -12.78 -5.32
C TYR A 3 -7.65 -12.26 -4.41
N LEU A 4 -8.64 -11.53 -4.94
CA LEU A 4 -9.82 -11.15 -4.18
C LEU A 4 -10.89 -12.22 -4.32
N HIS A 5 -11.54 -12.56 -3.21
CA HIS A 5 -12.61 -13.55 -3.15
C HIS A 5 -13.74 -13.27 -4.15
N ASP A 6 -14.09 -11.99 -4.36
CA ASP A 6 -15.22 -11.60 -5.21
C ASP A 6 -14.83 -11.38 -6.68
N PHE A 7 -13.59 -11.70 -7.08
CA PHE A 7 -13.18 -11.60 -8.47
C PHE A 7 -13.80 -12.75 -9.29
N PRO A 8 -14.65 -12.47 -10.29
CA PRO A 8 -15.34 -13.53 -11.01
C PRO A 8 -14.42 -14.25 -12.00
N GLY A 9 -14.75 -15.51 -12.32
CA GLY A 9 -14.04 -16.27 -13.36
C GLY A 9 -14.21 -15.68 -14.76
N SER A 10 -15.34 -15.00 -15.02
CA SER A 10 -15.61 -14.23 -16.23
C SER A 10 -16.68 -13.16 -15.97
N PHE A 11 -16.75 -12.15 -16.84
CA PHE A 11 -17.83 -11.16 -16.85
C PHE A 11 -18.84 -11.48 -17.95
N PRO A 12 -20.15 -11.31 -17.71
CA PRO A 12 -21.18 -11.62 -18.72
C PRO A 12 -21.19 -10.63 -19.89
N ASN A 13 -20.66 -9.41 -19.69
CA ASN A 13 -20.52 -8.40 -20.72
C ASN A 13 -19.57 -7.28 -20.25
N LEU A 14 -19.23 -6.35 -21.16
CA LEU A 14 -18.34 -5.22 -20.88
C LEU A 14 -18.88 -4.28 -19.79
N SER A 15 -20.20 -4.07 -19.72
CA SER A 15 -20.79 -3.18 -18.71
C SER A 15 -20.60 -3.74 -17.30
N ALA A 16 -20.82 -5.05 -17.12
CA ALA A 16 -20.58 -5.73 -15.84
C ALA A 16 -19.09 -5.68 -15.46
N ALA A 17 -18.19 -5.86 -16.42
CA ALA A 17 -16.75 -5.74 -16.17
C ALA A 17 -16.36 -4.33 -15.70
N ARG A 18 -16.89 -3.28 -16.35
CA ARG A 18 -16.63 -1.88 -15.97
C ARG A 18 -17.15 -1.57 -14.56
N ALA A 19 -18.38 -1.95 -14.25
CA ALA A 19 -18.97 -1.72 -12.93
C ALA A 19 -18.14 -2.40 -11.81
N TYR A 20 -17.65 -3.61 -12.05
CA TYR A 20 -16.73 -4.27 -11.12
C TYR A 20 -15.39 -3.52 -10.99
N CYS A 21 -14.79 -3.15 -12.12
CA CYS A 21 -13.51 -2.42 -12.13
C CYS A 21 -13.60 -1.09 -11.38
N ASP A 22 -14.69 -0.34 -11.54
CA ASP A 22 -14.87 0.95 -10.88
C ASP A 22 -14.83 0.80 -9.35
N GLY A 23 -15.59 -0.16 -8.81
CA GLY A 23 -15.56 -0.47 -7.38
C GLY A 23 -14.21 -1.02 -6.93
N PHE A 24 -13.63 -1.96 -7.69
CA PHE A 24 -12.33 -2.54 -7.39
C PHE A 24 -11.23 -1.48 -7.29
N PHE A 25 -11.13 -0.57 -8.26
CA PHE A 25 -10.07 0.43 -8.29
C PHE A 25 -10.27 1.51 -7.23
N ALA A 26 -11.52 1.87 -6.91
CA ALA A 26 -11.79 2.74 -5.78
C ALA A 26 -11.25 2.14 -4.46
N GLU A 27 -11.59 0.89 -4.18
CA GLU A 27 -11.12 0.18 -2.99
C GLU A 27 -9.59 -0.01 -3.01
N TYR A 28 -9.03 -0.47 -4.14
CA TYR A 28 -7.60 -0.72 -4.31
C TYR A 28 -6.76 0.54 -4.08
N ASN A 29 -7.20 1.68 -4.62
CA ASN A 29 -6.46 2.93 -4.57
C ASN A 29 -6.63 3.68 -3.25
N HIS A 30 -7.81 3.62 -2.62
CA HIS A 30 -8.15 4.50 -1.50
C HIS A 30 -8.30 3.81 -0.16
N VAL A 31 -8.50 2.48 -0.13
CA VAL A 31 -8.81 1.75 1.11
C VAL A 31 -7.80 0.65 1.39
N HIS A 32 -7.48 -0.17 0.40
CA HIS A 32 -6.55 -1.28 0.56
C HIS A 32 -5.13 -0.78 0.84
N ARG A 33 -4.55 -1.26 1.93
CA ARG A 33 -3.19 -0.90 2.36
C ARG A 33 -2.20 -1.93 1.85
N HIS A 34 -1.16 -1.47 1.17
CA HIS A 34 -0.20 -2.34 0.46
C HIS A 34 1.11 -2.43 1.22
N SER A 35 1.49 -3.64 1.63
CA SER A 35 2.73 -3.89 2.38
C SER A 35 3.98 -3.43 1.62
N GLY A 36 4.00 -3.56 0.29
CA GLY A 36 5.10 -3.14 -0.57
C GLY A 36 5.36 -1.62 -0.59
N ILE A 37 4.42 -0.82 -0.10
CA ILE A 37 4.57 0.64 0.06
C ILE A 37 4.32 1.04 1.51
N GLY A 38 4.84 0.28 2.48
CA GLY A 38 4.77 0.64 3.90
C GLY A 38 3.35 0.73 4.45
N TRP A 39 2.44 -0.12 3.94
CA TRP A 39 1.00 -0.11 4.26
C TRP A 39 0.30 1.21 3.92
N HIS A 40 0.82 2.00 3.00
CA HIS A 40 0.10 3.13 2.40
C HIS A 40 -0.92 2.63 1.38
N THR A 41 -1.83 3.53 0.98
CA THR A 41 -2.71 3.28 -0.17
C THR A 41 -2.02 3.84 -1.43
N PRO A 42 -2.31 3.33 -2.63
CA PRO A 42 -1.76 3.88 -3.86
C PRO A 42 -2.08 5.37 -4.00
N ALA A 43 -3.28 5.81 -3.59
CA ALA A 43 -3.65 7.20 -3.59
C ALA A 43 -2.80 8.05 -2.63
N SER A 44 -2.47 7.55 -1.43
CA SER A 44 -1.67 8.34 -0.49
C SER A 44 -0.24 8.56 -0.99
N VAL A 45 0.32 7.58 -1.69
CA VAL A 45 1.61 7.70 -2.40
C VAL A 45 1.49 8.68 -3.57
N HIS A 46 0.49 8.50 -4.43
CA HIS A 46 0.28 9.33 -5.62
C HIS A 46 0.10 10.82 -5.29
N PHE A 47 -0.70 11.13 -4.26
CA PHE A 47 -0.95 12.49 -3.81
C PHE A 47 0.07 13.00 -2.77
N ALA A 48 1.20 12.29 -2.58
CA ALA A 48 2.28 12.67 -1.68
C ALA A 48 1.85 12.96 -0.22
N THR A 49 0.85 12.23 0.29
CA THR A 49 0.34 12.38 1.66
C THR A 49 0.97 11.41 2.66
N THR A 50 2.00 10.67 2.24
CA THR A 50 2.68 9.64 3.05
C THR A 50 3.33 10.21 4.31
N GLY A 51 3.96 11.38 4.21
CA GLY A 51 4.64 12.04 5.34
C GLY A 51 3.73 12.33 6.53
N PRO A 52 2.61 13.07 6.36
CA PRO A 52 1.63 13.29 7.43
C PRO A 52 1.07 11.98 8.02
N ILE A 53 0.82 10.97 7.19
CA ILE A 53 0.32 9.66 7.64
C ILE A 53 1.37 8.96 8.51
N ASP A 54 2.64 8.98 8.11
CA ASP A 54 3.72 8.35 8.86
C ASP A 54 4.00 9.06 10.20
N ALA A 55 3.86 10.39 10.23
CA ALA A 55 3.92 11.16 11.48
C ALA A 55 2.81 10.74 12.46
N ALA A 56 1.55 10.64 11.99
CA ALA A 56 0.42 10.20 12.81
C ALA A 56 0.58 8.75 13.30
N ARG A 57 1.12 7.85 12.46
CA ARG A 57 1.44 6.48 12.84
C ARG A 57 2.53 6.43 13.91
N GLN A 58 3.58 7.24 13.76
CA GLN A 58 4.64 7.29 14.76
C GLN A 58 4.11 7.78 16.11
N GLN A 59 3.25 8.80 16.12
CA GLN A 59 2.62 9.27 17.35
C GLN A 59 1.81 8.16 18.04
N THR A 60 1.02 7.41 17.27
CA THR A 60 0.23 6.27 17.78
C THR A 60 1.13 5.22 18.42
N LEU A 61 2.22 4.87 17.75
CA LEU A 61 3.22 3.90 18.21
C LEU A 61 3.96 4.37 19.48
N ASP A 62 4.28 5.66 19.57
CA ASP A 62 4.92 6.25 20.74
C ASP A 62 3.98 6.22 21.95
N THR A 63 2.70 6.58 21.76
CA THR A 63 1.67 6.49 22.81
C THR A 63 1.50 5.05 23.30
N ALA A 64 1.40 4.08 22.38
CA ALA A 64 1.27 2.67 22.74
C ALA A 64 2.49 2.17 23.54
N ARG A 65 3.70 2.59 23.16
CA ARG A 65 4.92 2.27 23.90
C ARG A 65 4.96 2.91 25.28
N ALA A 66 4.53 4.17 25.41
CA ALA A 66 4.50 4.85 26.70
C ALA A 66 3.52 4.18 27.68
N ALA A 67 2.37 3.70 27.17
CA ALA A 67 1.37 2.98 27.96
C ALA A 67 1.80 1.56 28.37
N HIS A 68 2.57 0.87 27.52
CA HIS A 68 2.93 -0.54 27.70
C HIS A 68 4.42 -0.81 27.43
N PRO A 69 5.36 -0.22 28.19
CA PRO A 69 6.80 -0.34 27.91
C PRO A 69 7.30 -1.78 27.91
N GLU A 70 6.68 -2.67 28.70
CA GLU A 70 6.99 -4.11 28.77
C GLU A 70 6.76 -4.85 27.45
N ARG A 71 5.89 -4.32 26.57
CA ARG A 71 5.60 -4.90 25.24
C ARG A 71 6.60 -4.47 24.17
N PHE A 72 7.50 -3.52 24.47
CA PHE A 72 8.39 -2.90 23.48
C PHE A 72 9.84 -2.84 23.97
N ALA A 73 10.65 -3.82 23.56
CA ALA A 73 12.09 -3.81 23.82
C ALA A 73 12.82 -2.60 23.19
N ARG A 74 12.26 -2.02 22.11
CA ARG A 74 12.79 -0.84 21.40
C ARG A 74 11.64 0.06 20.95
N ARG A 75 11.93 1.33 20.62
CA ARG A 75 10.93 2.24 20.04
C ARG A 75 10.44 1.69 18.69
N PRO A 76 9.14 1.36 18.54
CA PRO A 76 8.59 0.89 17.28
C PRO A 76 8.55 2.00 16.22
N ARG A 77 8.63 1.61 14.94
CA ARG A 77 8.61 2.50 13.77
C ARG A 77 7.64 1.97 12.71
N PRO A 78 6.92 2.84 11.99
CA PRO A 78 6.16 2.43 10.81
C PRO A 78 7.09 1.85 9.74
N PRO A 79 6.65 0.82 8.97
CA PRO A 79 7.39 0.33 7.82
C PRO A 79 7.66 1.43 6.80
N GLN A 80 8.86 1.46 6.25
CA GLN A 80 9.26 2.47 5.26
C GLN A 80 8.83 2.05 3.86
N ILE A 81 8.56 3.04 3.01
CA ILE A 81 8.36 2.81 1.57
C ILE A 81 9.76 2.56 0.95
N PRO A 82 9.96 1.47 0.20
CA PRO A 82 11.22 1.24 -0.51
C PRO A 82 11.48 2.38 -1.50
N GLY A 83 12.73 2.86 -1.57
CA GLY A 83 13.09 3.93 -2.52
C GLY A 83 13.00 3.50 -3.99
N HIS A 84 13.19 2.20 -4.26
CA HIS A 84 13.03 1.60 -5.58
C HIS A 84 12.28 0.27 -5.46
N SER A 85 11.45 -0.01 -6.45
CA SER A 85 10.78 -1.30 -6.62
C SER A 85 10.77 -1.66 -8.10
N TRP A 86 10.96 -2.94 -8.41
CA TRP A 86 11.01 -3.43 -9.79
C TRP A 86 10.08 -4.64 -9.92
N ILE A 87 9.29 -4.69 -11.00
CA ILE A 87 8.66 -5.95 -11.44
C ILE A 87 9.71 -6.78 -12.17
N ASN A 88 10.46 -6.13 -13.07
CA ASN A 88 11.66 -6.66 -13.71
C ASN A 88 12.77 -5.61 -13.55
N GLN A 89 13.79 -5.90 -12.75
CA GLN A 89 14.90 -4.97 -12.58
C GLN A 89 15.73 -4.93 -13.88
N PRO A 90 15.92 -3.75 -14.50
CA PRO A 90 16.74 -3.66 -15.69
C PRO A 90 18.18 -4.02 -15.36
N THR A 91 18.80 -4.85 -16.20
CA THR A 91 20.24 -5.12 -16.15
C THR A 91 21.02 -3.88 -16.60
N ALA A 92 22.26 -3.75 -16.12
CA ALA A 92 23.10 -2.56 -16.35
C ALA A 92 23.35 -2.23 -17.84
N GLU A 93 23.21 -3.21 -18.75
CA GLU A 93 23.35 -3.02 -20.20
C GLU A 93 22.17 -2.26 -20.83
N LEU A 94 20.98 -2.31 -20.22
CA LEU A 94 19.76 -1.66 -20.72
C LEU A 94 19.56 -0.22 -20.21
N GLN A 95 20.49 0.30 -19.42
CA GLN A 95 20.40 1.64 -18.82
C GLN A 95 21.20 2.71 -19.59
N LYS A 96 21.82 2.36 -20.73
CA LYS A 96 22.72 3.24 -21.52
C LYS A 96 22.08 3.86 -22.78
N THR A 97 20.77 3.89 -22.89
CA THR A 97 20.02 4.59 -23.96
C THR A 97 19.27 5.77 -23.39
#